data_AF-A0A7V5UJN5-F1
#
_entry.id   AF-A0A7V5UJN5-F1
#
_cell.length_a   1.000
_cell.length_b   1.000
_cell.length_c   1.000
_cell.angle_alpha   90.00
_cell.angle_beta   90.00
_cell.angle_gamma   90.00
#
_symmetry.space_group_name_H-M   'P 1'
#
loop_
_entity.id
_entity.type
_entity.pdbx_description
1 polymer ?
#
loop_
_entity_poly.entity_id
_entity_poly.type
_entity_poly.pdbx_seq_one_letter_code
_entity_poly.pdbx_strand_id
1 'polypeptide(L)' 'MISTSEAARRAGIARQNVLAAIKAGTLRATPIEGEGGRVVRWAIAEADLDRWMAHLAKRRRPGPKRKRP' A
#
# COMPACT_ATOMS: atom_id res chain seq x y z
N MET A 1 3.10 -13.25 -5.47
CA MET A 1 3.59 -11.89 -5.14
C MET A 1 3.22 -10.94 -6.27
N ILE A 2 2.79 -9.72 -5.96
CA ILE A 2 2.30 -8.74 -6.93
C ILE A 2 3.20 -7.50 -6.98
N SER A 3 3.21 -6.80 -8.12
CA SER A 3 3.99 -5.57 -8.29
C SER A 3 3.30 -4.37 -7.65
N THR A 4 4.05 -3.27 -7.43
CA THR A 4 3.47 -1.99 -6.96
C THR A 4 2.38 -1.44 -7.88
N SER A 5 2.47 -1.71 -9.19
CA SER A 5 1.49 -1.23 -10.17
C SER A 5 0.18 -2.01 -10.07
N GLU A 6 0.28 -3.33 -9.88
CA GLU A 6 -0.88 -4.20 -9.66
C GLU A 6 -1.53 -3.90 -8.31
N ALA A 7 -0.74 -3.69 -7.26
CA ALA A 7 -1.23 -3.27 -5.95
C ALA A 7 -1.99 -1.94 -6.00
N ALA A 8 -1.48 -0.96 -6.76
CA ALA A 8 -2.13 0.32 -6.98
C ALA A 8 -3.48 0.15 -7.69
N ARG A 9 -3.52 -0.70 -8.73
CA ARG A 9 -4.74 -1.01 -9.47
C ARG A 9 -5.80 -1.65 -8.57
N ARG A 10 -5.42 -2.63 -7.74
CA ARG A 10 -6.33 -3.30 -6.80
C ARG A 10 -6.83 -2.38 -5.69
N ALA A 11 -5.95 -1.54 -5.14
CA ALA A 11 -6.32 -0.59 -4.10
C ALA A 11 -7.08 0.65 -4.62
N GLY A 12 -7.15 0.84 -5.95
CA GLY A 12 -7.79 2.00 -6.56
C GLY A 12 -7.11 3.33 -6.23
N ILE A 13 -5.78 3.32 -6.06
CA ILE A 13 -4.99 4.51 -5.73
C ILE A 13 -3.77 4.66 -6.64
N ALA A 14 -3.13 5.83 -6.62
CA ALA A 14 -1.92 6.06 -7.38
C ALA A 14 -0.74 5.21 -6.87
N ARG A 15 0.09 4.70 -7.80
CA ARG A 15 1.30 3.90 -7.50
C ARG A 15 2.25 4.60 -6.53
N GLN A 16 2.38 5.93 -6.63
CA GLN A 16 3.20 6.73 -5.72
C GLN A 16 2.75 6.62 -4.25
N ASN A 17 1.44 6.46 -3.99
CA ASN A 17 0.92 6.28 -2.63
C ASN A 17 1.26 4.88 -2.09
N VAL A 18 1.27 3.86 -2.96
CA VAL A 18 1.75 2.52 -2.60
C VAL A 18 3.24 2.55 -2.24
N LEU A 19 4.06 3.22 -3.05
CA LEU A 19 5.49 3.40 -2.76
C LEU A 19 5.72 4.18 -1.46
N ALA A 20 4.95 5.23 -1.21
CA ALA A 20 5.01 5.99 0.04
C ALA A 20 4.63 5.10 1.24
N ALA A 21 3.63 4.23 1.11
CA ALA A 21 3.22 3.30 2.16
C ALA A 21 4.30 2.26 2.47
N ILE A 22 5.02 1.78 1.46
CA ILE A 22 6.18 0.90 1.61
C ILE A 22 7.31 1.64 2.33
N LYS A 23 7.65 2.86 1.88
CA LYS A 23 8.70 3.68 2.49
C LYS A 23 8.38 4.06 3.95
N ALA A 24 7.10 4.24 4.28
CA ALA A 24 6.63 4.49 5.63
C ALA A 24 6.54 3.22 6.51
N GLY A 25 6.82 2.03 5.96
CA GLY A 25 6.73 0.76 6.69
C GLY A 25 5.31 0.26 6.95
N THR A 26 4.29 0.97 6.44
CA THR A 26 2.87 0.60 6.64
C THR A 26 2.41 -0.52 5.71
N LEU A 27 3.10 -0.72 4.58
CA LEU A 27 2.87 -1.81 3.65
C LEU A 27 4.16 -2.62 3.54
N ARG A 28 4.10 -3.91 3.87
CA ARG A 28 5.24 -4.82 3.73
C ARG A 28 5.45 -5.13 2.25
N ALA A 29 6.70 -4.98 1.81
CA ALA A 29 7.14 -5.35 0.47
C ALA A 29 8.57 -5.88 0.52
N THR A 30 8.85 -6.86 -0.32
CA THR A 30 10.17 -7.42 -0.53
C THR A 30 10.87 -6.63 -1.63
N PRO A 31 12.06 -6.05 -1.36
CA PRO A 31 12.85 -5.41 -2.41
C PRO A 31 13.33 -6.48 -3.40
N ILE A 32 13.19 -6.21 -4.68
CA ILE A 32 13.83 -6.97 -5.75
C ILE A 32 15.01 -6.13 -6.22
N GLU A 33 16.20 -6.62 -5.90
CA GLU A 33 17.47 -6.04 -6.31
C GLU A 33 17.77 -6.43 -7.76
N GLY A 34 18.22 -5.45 -8.55
CA GLY A 34 18.75 -5.67 -9.89
C GLY A 34 20.26 -5.80 -9.85
N GLU A 35 20.86 -5.84 -11.04
CA GLU A 35 22.31 -5.90 -11.19
C GLU A 35 22.98 -4.70 -10.48
N GLY A 36 23.97 -4.98 -9.64
CA GLY A 36 24.67 -3.97 -8.83
C GLY A 36 24.01 -3.64 -7.48
N GLY A 37 23.10 -4.47 -6.96
CA GLY A 37 22.53 -4.33 -5.60
C GLY A 37 21.54 -3.18 -5.45
N ARG A 38 21.10 -2.58 -6.57
CA ARG A 38 20.11 -1.51 -6.56
C ARG A 38 18.70 -2.09 -6.58
N VAL A 39 17.84 -1.65 -5.67
CA VAL A 39 16.42 -2.04 -5.69
C VAL A 39 15.76 -1.48 -6.96
N VAL A 40 15.40 -2.36 -7.88
CA VAL A 40 14.74 -2.00 -9.15
C VAL A 40 13.22 -2.11 -9.04
N ARG A 41 12.72 -3.00 -8.19
CA ARG A 41 11.28 -3.27 -8.02
C ARG A 41 10.95 -3.65 -6.58
N TRP A 42 9.68 -3.55 -6.24
CA TRP A 42 9.13 -4.02 -4.97
C TRP A 42 8.05 -5.06 -5.24
N ALA A 43 8.13 -6.19 -4.56
CA ALA A 43 7.13 -7.26 -4.59
C ALA A 43 6.31 -7.21 -3.29
N ILE A 44 5.00 -7.26 -3.40
CA ILE A 44 4.08 -7.22 -2.26
C ILE A 44 3.39 -8.59 -2.19
N ALA A 45 3.28 -9.17 -1.00
CA ALA A 45 2.45 -10.35 -0.81
C ALA A 45 0.98 -9.95 -0.82
N GLU A 46 0.12 -10.78 -1.43
CA GLU A 46 -1.32 -10.45 -1.55
C GLU A 46 -1.97 -10.28 -0.17
N ALA A 47 -1.61 -11.13 0.80
CA ALA A 47 -2.09 -11.02 2.17
C ALA A 47 -1.69 -9.71 2.86
N ASP A 48 -0.48 -9.19 2.60
CA ASP A 48 -0.03 -7.91 3.13
C ASP A 48 -0.77 -6.74 2.48
N LEU A 49 -1.04 -6.83 1.17
CA LEU A 49 -1.87 -5.85 0.47
C LEU A 49 -3.28 -5.82 1.06
N ASP A 50 -3.93 -6.98 1.24
CA ASP A 50 -5.28 -7.08 1.77
C ASP A 50 -5.37 -6.51 3.19
N ARG A 51 -4.40 -6.84 4.06
CA ARG A 51 -4.30 -6.28 5.41
C ARG A 51 -4.18 -4.75 5.37
N TRP A 52 -3.35 -4.22 4.49
CA TRP A 52 -3.17 -2.78 4.35
C TRP A 52 -4.42 -2.08 3.80
N MET A 53 -5.09 -2.66 2.79
CA MET A 53 -6.35 -2.14 2.27
C MET A 53 -7.46 -2.13 3.33
N ALA A 54 -7.54 -3.18 4.15
CA ALA A 54 -8.47 -3.21 5.29
C ALA A 54 -8.17 -2.07 6.29
N HIS A 55 -6.90 -1.72 6.50
CA HIS A 55 -6.51 -0.58 7.32
C HIS A 55 -6.91 0.76 6.69
N LEU A 56 -6.74 0.92 5.36
CA LEU A 56 -7.20 2.10 4.62
C LEU A 56 -8.71 2.31 4.74
N ALA A 57 -9.50 1.24 4.61
CA ALA A 57 -10.96 1.30 4.75
C ALA A 57 -11.39 1.77 6.16
N LYS A 58 -10.68 1.34 7.22
CA LYS A 58 -10.92 1.81 8.59
C LYS A 58 -10.64 3.29 8.76
N ARG A 59 -9.62 3.84 8.09
CA ARG A 59 -9.30 5.29 8.12
C ARG A 59 -10.26 6.13 7.29
N ARG A 60 -10.90 5.55 6.27
CA ARG A 60 -11.91 6.22 5.42
C ARG A 60 -13.31 6.23 6.01
N ARG A 61 -13.56 5.60 7.16
CA ARG A 61 -14.85 5.80 7.85
C ARG A 61 -14.96 7.29 8.20
N PRO A 62 -15.97 8.01 7.68
CA PRO A 62 -16.25 9.35 8.18
C PRO A 62 -16.48 9.19 9.68
N GLY A 63 -15.68 9.88 10.48
CA GLY A 63 -15.97 10.00 11.91
C GLY A 63 -17.43 10.41 12.07
N PRO A 64 -18.14 9.93 13.11
CA PRO A 64 -19.56 10.23 13.28
C PRO A 64 -19.73 11.73 13.10
N LYS A 65 -20.54 12.13 12.10
CA LYS A 65 -20.89 13.54 11.88
C LYS A 65 -21.27 14.08 13.24
N ARG A 66 -20.45 14.96 13.81
CA ARG A 66 -20.81 15.68 15.03
C ARG A 66 -22.07 16.45 14.68
N LYS A 67 -23.24 15.90 15.03
CA LYS A 67 -24.48 16.66 15.18
C LYS A 67 -24.14 17.70 16.25
N ARG A 68 -23.87 18.93 15.82
CA ARG A 68 -23.96 20.07 16.73
C ARG A 68 -25.46 20.34 16.96
N PRO A 69 -25.90 20.48 18.22
CA PRO A 69 -27.24 20.92 18.57
C PRO A 69 -27.48 22.36 18.09
#